data_AF-A0A382PNM0-F1
#
_entry.id   AF-A0A382PNM0-F1
#
_cell.length_a   1.000
_cell.length_b   1.000
_cell.length_c   1.000
_cell.angle_alpha   90.00
_cell.angle_beta   90.00
_cell.angle_gamma   90.00
#
_symmetry.space_group_name_H-M   'P 1'
#
loop_
_entity.id
_entity.type
_entity.pdbx_description
1 polymer ?
#
loop_
_entity_poly.entity_id
_entity_poly.type
_entity_poly.pdbx_seq_one_letter_code
_entity_poly.pdbx_strand_id
1 'polypeptide(L)' 'MRLSPRDIDKLVLHNAGFVAQKRYARGLKLNYPEATALVAAQLLEFIRDGERVAVLMDKGKQLLGI' A
#
# COMPACT_ATOMS: atom_id res chain seq x y z
N MET A 1 6.05 21.30 -7.43
CA MET A 1 5.00 21.00 -6.41
C MET A 1 5.46 21.58 -5.08
N ARG A 2 4.55 22.09 -4.23
CA ARG A 2 4.85 22.52 -2.85
C ARG A 2 4.47 21.39 -1.88
N LEU A 3 5.28 20.33 -1.87
CA LEU A 3 5.02 19.12 -1.08
C LEU A 3 5.44 19.35 0.37
N SER A 4 4.58 18.97 1.32
CA SER A 4 5.01 18.86 2.72
C SER A 4 5.91 17.63 2.89
N PRO A 5 6.73 17.56 3.96
CA PRO A 5 7.48 16.35 4.28
C PRO A 5 6.62 15.08 4.31
N ARG A 6 5.38 15.20 4.84
CA ARG A 6 4.42 14.09 4.90
C ARG A 6 3.95 13.63 3.52
N ASP A 7 3.84 14.54 2.55
CA ASP A 7 3.48 14.17 1.18
C ASP A 7 4.63 13.43 0.51
N ILE A 8 5.88 13.84 0.78
CA ILE A 8 7.08 13.15 0.31
C ILE A 8 7.12 11.73 0.90
N ASP A 9 6.89 11.56 2.20
CA ASP A 9 6.86 10.24 2.85
C ASP A 9 5.82 9.31 2.22
N LYS A 10 4.62 9.82 1.89
CA LYS A 10 3.58 9.05 1.20
C LYS A 10 4.01 8.64 -0.21
N LEU A 11 4.72 9.51 -0.94
CA LEU A 11 5.26 9.17 -2.26
C LEU A 11 6.33 8.09 -2.17
N VAL A 12 7.20 8.15 -1.15
CA VAL A 12 8.20 7.10 -0.89
C VAL A 12 7.52 5.79 -0.54
N LEU A 13 6.48 5.82 0.30
CA LEU A 13 5.68 4.65 0.67
C LEU A 13 4.98 4.03 -0.55
N HIS A 14 4.38 4.84 -1.41
CA HIS A 14 3.78 4.39 -2.67
C HIS A 14 4.82 3.69 -3.55
N ASN A 15 6.02 4.27 -3.70
CA ASN A 15 7.10 3.65 -4.48
C ASN A 15 7.52 2.29 -3.90
N ALA A 16 7.65 2.17 -2.59
CA ALA A 16 7.94 0.89 -1.93
C ALA A 16 6.82 -0.14 -2.17
N GLY A 17 5.56 0.27 -2.04
CA GLY A 17 4.40 -0.57 -2.30
C GLY A 17 4.33 -1.04 -3.76
N PHE A 18 4.63 -0.17 -4.72
CA PHE A 18 4.67 -0.52 -6.14
C PHE A 18 5.76 -1.53 -6.48
N VAL A 19 6.94 -1.41 -5.85
CA VAL A 19 8.01 -2.41 -5.97
C VAL A 19 7.58 -3.75 -5.38
N ALA A 20 6.95 -3.74 -4.20
CA ALA A 20 6.41 -4.93 -3.56
C ALA A 20 5.33 -5.60 -4.41
N GLN A 21 4.42 -4.83 -5.01
CA GLN A 21 3.38 -5.34 -5.92
C GLN A 21 3.98 -6.07 -7.12
N LYS A 22 5.02 -5.51 -7.73
CA LYS A 22 5.75 -6.16 -8.84
C LYS A 22 6.44 -7.45 -8.41
N ARG A 23 6.97 -7.52 -7.18
CA ARG A 23 7.59 -8.74 -6.63
C ARG A 23 6.52 -9.80 -6.37
N TYR A 24 5.40 -9.41 -5.76
CA TYR A 24 4.26 -10.29 -5.48
C TYR A 24 3.65 -10.87 -6.76
N ALA A 25 3.45 -10.04 -7.78
CA ALA A 25 2.93 -10.47 -9.08
C ALA A 25 3.84 -11.48 -9.81
N ARG A 26 5.14 -11.52 -9.49
CA ARG A 26 6.07 -12.54 -9.98
C ARG A 26 6.06 -13.83 -9.14
N GLY A 27 5.21 -13.93 -8.12
CA GLY A 27 5.13 -15.08 -7.21
C GLY A 27 6.20 -15.10 -6.12
N LEU A 28 6.90 -13.98 -5.87
CA LEU A 28 7.85 -13.90 -4.76
C LEU A 28 7.12 -13.72 -3.43
N LYS A 29 7.56 -14.44 -2.40
CA LYS A 29 7.15 -14.18 -1.03
C LYS A 29 7.71 -12.82 -0.58
N LEU A 30 6.82 -11.95 -0.13
CA LEU A 30 7.21 -10.64 0.37
C LEU A 30 7.85 -10.74 1.74
N ASN A 31 8.84 -9.91 2.00
CA ASN A 31 9.35 -9.68 3.35
C ASN A 31 8.44 -8.71 4.12
N TYR A 32 8.74 -8.51 5.41
CA TYR A 32 7.94 -7.64 6.28
C TYR A 32 7.74 -6.20 5.76
N PRO A 33 8.79 -5.44 5.38
CA PRO A 33 8.60 -4.08 4.87
C PRO A 33 7.87 -4.05 3.52
N GLU A 34 8.08 -5.04 2.64
CA GLU A 34 7.34 -5.14 1.37
C GLU A 34 5.86 -5.40 1.58
N ALA A 35 5.50 -6.34 2.47
CA ALA A 35 4.13 -6.63 2.82
C ALA A 35 3.44 -5.39 3.41
N THR A 36 4.09 -4.71 4.34
CA THR A 36 3.58 -3.49 4.96
C THR A 36 3.39 -2.37 3.93
N ALA A 37 4.38 -2.15 3.05
CA ALA A 37 4.32 -1.12 2.03
C ALA A 37 3.22 -1.41 0.98
N LEU A 38 3.05 -2.67 0.59
CA LEU A 38 1.98 -3.07 -0.34
C LEU A 38 0.60 -2.77 0.23
N VAL A 39 0.33 -3.21 1.47
CA VAL A 39 -0.95 -2.97 2.15
C VAL A 39 -1.20 -1.47 2.29
N ALA A 40 -0.21 -0.72 2.76
CA ALA A 40 -0.37 0.71 2.99
C ALA A 40 -0.58 1.50 1.69
N ALA A 41 0.16 1.19 0.63
CA ALA A 41 -0.03 1.84 -0.68
C ALA A 41 -1.43 1.58 -1.24
N GLN A 42 -1.91 0.33 -1.17
CA GLN A 42 -3.24 0.00 -1.69
C GLN A 42 -4.36 0.63 -0.86
N LEU A 43 -4.22 0.70 0.47
CA LEU A 43 -5.18 1.40 1.32
C LEU A 43 -5.23 2.91 1.03
N LEU A 44 -4.10 3.54 0.71
CA LEU A 44 -4.06 4.95 0.33
C LEU A 44 -4.84 5.22 -0.97
N GLU A 45 -4.80 4.30 -1.93
CA GLU A 45 -5.60 4.40 -3.15
C GLU A 45 -7.10 4.23 -2.86
N PHE A 46 -7.50 3.27 -2.01
CA PHE A 46 -8.91 3.16 -1.62
C PHE A 46 -9.41 4.37 -0.81
N ILE A 47 -8.54 4.99 0.00
CA ILE A 47 -8.83 6.29 0.64
C ILE A 47 -9.06 7.37 -0.44
N ARG A 48 -8.25 7.36 -1.50
CA ARG A 48 -8.39 8.31 -2.62
C ARG A 48 -9.69 8.11 -3.38
N ASP A 49 -10.16 6.87 -3.51
CA ASP A 49 -11.45 6.47 -4.09
C ASP A 49 -12.65 6.83 -3.20
N GLY A 50 -12.42 7.28 -1.96
CA GLY A 50 -13.46 7.73 -1.05
C GLY A 50 -14.10 6.63 -0.20
N GLU A 51 -13.41 5.49 -0.04
CA GLU A 51 -13.91 4.40 0.77
C GLU A 51 -13.96 4.72 2.27
N ARG A 52 -14.96 4.15 2.95
CA ARG A 52 -15.13 4.32 4.40
C ARG A 52 -14.11 3.49 5.17
N VAL A 53 -13.65 4.01 6.30
CA VAL A 53 -12.67 3.35 7.19
C VAL A 53 -13.04 1.92 7.53
N ALA A 54 -14.32 1.62 7.84
CA ALA A 54 -14.76 0.26 8.14
C ALA A 54 -14.49 -0.71 6.98
N VAL A 55 -14.75 -0.28 5.72
CA VAL A 55 -14.50 -1.10 4.53
C VAL A 55 -13.00 -1.31 4.32
N LEU A 56 -12.19 -0.27 4.55
CA LEU A 56 -10.73 -0.35 4.46
C LEU A 56 -10.14 -1.37 5.44
N MET A 57 -10.66 -1.43 6.67
CA MET A 57 -10.21 -2.39 7.67
C MET A 57 -10.43 -3.84 7.22
N ASP A 58 -11.54 -4.11 6.53
CA ASP A 58 -11.83 -5.45 6.04
C ASP A 58 -11.06 -5.78 4.76
N LYS A 59 -10.98 -4.84 3.80
CA LYS A 59 -10.18 -5.00 2.59
C LYS A 59 -8.71 -5.21 2.89
N GLY A 60 -8.14 -4.44 3.83
CA GLY A 60 -6.72 -4.52 4.18
C GLY A 60 -6.28 -5.93 4.63
N LYS A 61 -7.16 -6.67 5.32
CA LYS A 61 -6.90 -8.05 5.77
C LYS A 61 -6.86 -9.05 4.62
N GLN A 62 -7.46 -8.72 3.47
CA GLN A 62 -7.62 -9.61 2.32
C GLN A 62 -6.57 -9.37 1.22
N LEU A 63 -5.68 -8.37 1.39
CA LEU A 63 -4.72 -7.97 0.35
C LEU A 63 -3.56 -8.95 0.17
N LEU A 64 -3.19 -9.66 1.22
CA LEU A 64 -2.14 -10.67 1.19
C LEU A 64 -2.81 -12.04 1.25
N GLY A 65 -2.38 -12.97 0.39
CA GLY A 65 -2.89 -14.33 0.38
C GLY A 65 -2.68 -15.03 1.74
N ILE A 66 -3.51 -16.04 2.01
CA ILE A 66 -3.37 -16.96 3.15
C ILE A 66 -2.17 -17.89 2.91
#